data_AF-W6Y4R0-F1
#
_entry.id   AF-W6Y4R0-F1
#
_cell.length_a   1.000
_cell.length_b   1.000
_cell.length_c   1.000
_cell.angle_alpha   90.00
_cell.angle_beta   90.00
_cell.angle_gamma   90.00
#
_symmetry.space_group_name_H-M   'P 1'
#
loop_
_entity.id
_entity.type
_entity.pdbx_description
1 polymer ?
#
loop_
_entity_poly.entity_id
_entity_poly.type
_entity_poly.pdbx_seq_one_letter_code
_entity_poly.pdbx_strand_id
1 'polypeptide(L)'
;MDAVPISKKLIAFGSKKIYLPKFTVALVRTPKLSPYHARFLVPLDFSKYDLRDYLYHAYNVKCFNIRSYVKQMPVRDTREQPRHWFRPESQKYMTVEMEQPFVWPEIPDLEPWGQREKQDEIEEASRTNGAMDSNDKREAARKLREQAKKLLYKDLGRHGERSQLSEEVDAQDSEAQMEREREERMLKRMSRIKLWEKERTGKTVESDNRKHYAIKA
;
A
#
# COMPACT_ATOMS: atom_id res chain seq x y z
N MET A 1 13.32 26.07 64.99
CA MET A 1 13.48 25.97 63.52
C MET A 1 12.75 27.17 62.94
N ASP A 2 13.42 28.32 62.99
CA ASP A 2 12.80 29.59 62.62
C ASP A 2 12.55 29.62 61.12
N ALA A 3 11.31 29.92 60.73
CA ALA A 3 10.92 30.05 59.34
C ALA A 3 11.73 31.19 58.71
N VAL A 4 12.55 30.86 57.72
CA VAL A 4 13.30 31.85 56.93
C VAL A 4 12.28 32.84 56.35
N PRO A 5 12.34 34.13 56.71
CA PRO A 5 11.41 35.11 56.18
C PRO A 5 11.61 35.18 54.67
N ILE A 6 10.51 35.15 53.90
CA ILE A 6 10.46 35.32 52.44
C ILE A 6 10.90 36.75 52.13
N SER A 7 12.20 37.03 52.27
CA SER A 7 12.78 38.35 52.08
C SER A 7 13.34 38.43 50.66
N LYS A 8 12.77 39.37 49.90
CA LYS A 8 13.02 39.70 48.49
C LYS A 8 12.76 38.55 47.51
N LYS A 9 11.65 38.67 46.77
CA LYS A 9 11.42 37.92 45.53
C LYS A 9 12.66 38.04 44.63
N LEU A 10 13.47 36.99 44.58
CA LEU A 10 14.55 36.81 43.58
C LEU A 10 14.01 36.88 42.14
N ILE A 11 12.68 36.84 41.99
CA ILE A 11 11.96 36.77 40.73
C ILE A 11 10.92 37.90 40.70
N ALA A 12 11.16 38.92 39.88
CA ALA A 12 10.15 39.93 39.58
C ALA A 12 9.07 39.32 38.68
N PHE A 13 7.82 39.38 39.12
CA PHE A 13 6.66 38.93 38.36
C PHE A 13 6.00 40.08 37.62
N GLY A 14 5.30 39.77 36.53
CA GLY A 14 4.56 40.75 35.75
C GLY A 14 3.41 41.39 36.54
N SER A 15 3.02 42.59 36.17
CA SER A 15 1.86 43.29 36.74
C SER A 15 0.52 42.84 36.13
N LYS A 16 0.55 42.32 34.90
CA LYS A 16 -0.63 41.83 34.18
C LYS A 16 -1.11 40.51 34.78
N LYS A 17 -2.28 40.53 35.42
CA LYS A 17 -2.88 39.35 36.05
C LYS A 17 -3.74 38.60 35.04
N ILE A 18 -3.46 37.31 34.87
CA ILE A 18 -4.26 36.39 34.05
C ILE A 18 -4.92 35.40 35.01
N TYR A 19 -6.22 35.57 35.24
CA TYR A 19 -6.97 34.72 36.17
C TYR A 19 -7.37 33.38 35.56
N LEU A 20 -7.63 33.36 34.24
CA LEU A 20 -8.11 32.19 33.51
C LEU A 20 -7.20 31.94 32.29
N PRO A 21 -6.02 31.35 32.49
CA PRO A 21 -5.10 31.04 31.39
C PRO A 21 -5.70 29.97 30.46
N LYS A 22 -5.70 30.25 29.15
CA LYS A 22 -6.15 29.31 28.11
C LYS A 22 -4.95 28.86 27.28
N PHE A 23 -4.20 27.88 27.77
CA PHE A 23 -3.12 27.27 27.03
C PHE A 23 -2.79 25.87 27.57
N THR A 24 -2.06 25.09 26.78
CA THR A 24 -1.57 23.76 27.16
C THR A 24 -0.05 23.77 27.21
N VAL A 25 0.50 23.38 28.37
CA VAL A 25 1.93 23.13 28.54
C VAL A 25 2.12 21.63 28.71
N ALA A 26 2.88 21.01 27.82
CA ALA A 26 3.12 19.57 27.88
C ALA A 26 4.57 19.28 28.29
N LEU A 27 4.75 18.50 29.36
CA LEU A 27 6.05 18.04 29.81
C LEU A 27 6.53 16.91 28.87
N VAL A 28 7.71 17.09 28.27
CA VAL A 28 8.28 16.17 27.27
C VAL A 28 9.36 15.31 27.90
N ARG A 29 9.28 13.99 27.67
CA ARG A 29 10.30 13.04 28.14
C ARG A 29 11.65 13.31 27.45
N THR A 30 12.70 13.49 28.24
CA THR A 30 14.06 13.81 27.77
C THR A 30 15.12 13.02 28.53
N PRO A 31 15.42 11.78 28.11
CA PRO A 31 16.37 10.92 28.82
C PRO A 31 17.83 11.40 28.75
N LYS A 32 18.16 12.27 27.78
CA LYS A 32 19.53 12.79 27.56
C LYS A 32 19.84 14.05 28.37
N LEU A 33 18.83 14.66 29.02
CA LEU A 33 19.03 15.86 29.82
C LEU A 33 19.35 15.48 31.28
N SER A 34 20.04 16.37 31.99
CA SER A 34 20.27 16.20 33.42
C SER A 34 18.94 16.18 34.18
N PRO A 35 18.83 15.48 35.32
CA PRO A 35 17.63 15.48 36.17
C PRO A 35 17.18 16.89 36.61
N TYR A 36 18.08 17.87 36.63
CA TYR A 36 17.75 19.27 36.94
C TYR A 36 17.18 20.04 35.75
N HIS A 37 17.09 19.42 34.57
CA HIS A 37 16.54 20.01 33.37
C HIS A 37 15.24 19.31 32.96
N ALA A 38 14.18 20.09 32.78
CA ALA A 38 12.93 19.62 32.20
C ALA A 38 12.64 20.36 30.89
N ARG A 39 12.03 19.68 29.92
CA ARG A 39 11.65 20.28 28.64
C ARG A 39 10.14 20.26 28.45
N PHE A 40 9.59 21.39 28.08
CA PHE A 40 8.16 21.58 27.83
C PHE A 40 7.92 21.93 26.36
N LEU A 41 6.85 21.39 25.79
CA LEU A 41 6.22 21.91 24.60
C LEU A 41 5.21 22.98 25.04
N VAL A 42 5.36 24.18 24.50
CA VAL A 42 4.57 25.36 24.87
C VAL A 42 3.97 26.01 23.62
N PRO A 43 2.93 26.85 23.77
CA PRO A 43 2.42 27.67 22.69
C PRO A 43 3.49 28.59 22.07
N LEU A 44 3.32 28.97 20.81
CA LEU A 44 4.32 29.74 20.06
C LEU A 44 4.50 31.17 20.60
N ASP A 45 3.41 31.76 21.07
CA ASP A 45 3.30 33.09 21.69
C ASP A 45 3.85 33.13 23.14
N PHE A 46 4.05 31.97 23.77
CA PHE A 46 4.44 31.88 25.18
C PHE A 46 5.85 32.43 25.43
N SER A 47 6.02 33.38 26.36
CA SER A 47 7.34 33.93 26.69
C SER A 47 8.06 33.11 27.77
N LYS A 48 9.38 33.32 27.90
CA LYS A 48 10.17 32.68 28.97
C LYS A 48 9.68 33.10 30.36
N TYR A 49 9.20 34.33 30.49
CA TYR A 49 8.70 34.85 31.76
C TYR A 49 7.34 34.25 32.10
N ASP A 50 6.48 34.04 31.10
CA ASP A 50 5.18 33.40 31.29
C ASP A 50 5.35 31.95 31.76
N LEU A 51 6.31 31.20 31.20
CA LEU A 51 6.57 29.83 31.66
C LEU A 51 7.10 29.81 33.10
N ARG A 52 8.01 30.72 33.44
CA ARG A 52 8.53 30.83 34.81
C ARG A 52 7.41 31.14 35.80
N ASP A 53 6.57 32.13 35.46
CA ASP A 53 5.44 32.57 36.27
C ASP A 53 4.41 31.45 36.45
N TYR A 54 4.09 30.76 35.36
CA TYR A 54 3.14 29.66 35.33
C TYR A 54 3.61 28.46 36.17
N LEU A 55 4.86 28.02 35.99
CA LEU A 55 5.41 26.89 36.75
C LEU A 55 5.49 27.20 38.25
N TYR A 56 5.81 28.46 38.61
CA TYR A 56 5.85 28.89 39.99
C TYR A 56 4.44 28.95 40.62
N HIS A 57 3.47 29.61 39.98
CA HIS A 57 2.15 29.80 40.58
C HIS A 57 1.24 28.56 40.47
N ALA A 58 1.30 27.81 39.38
CA ALA A 58 0.42 26.65 39.16
C ALA A 58 0.99 25.35 39.76
N TYR A 59 2.31 25.17 39.75
CA TYR A 59 2.96 23.91 40.15
C TYR A 59 3.99 24.06 41.27
N ASN A 60 4.22 25.28 41.80
CA ASN A 60 5.20 25.57 42.83
C ASN A 60 6.65 25.14 42.47
N VAL A 61 6.98 25.15 41.16
CA VAL A 61 8.32 24.80 40.67
C VAL A 61 9.14 26.07 40.48
N LYS A 62 10.30 26.12 41.14
CA LYS A 62 11.27 27.21 41.01
C LYS A 62 12.26 26.91 39.90
N CYS A 63 12.33 27.80 38.92
CA CYS A 63 13.26 27.70 37.80
C CYS A 63 14.32 28.81 37.85
N PHE A 64 15.59 28.46 37.74
CA PHE A 64 16.71 29.40 37.65
C PHE A 64 16.80 30.02 36.25
N ASN A 65 16.83 29.18 35.22
CA ASN A 65 17.02 29.59 33.84
C ASN A 65 16.02 28.88 32.92
N ILE A 66 15.67 29.53 31.81
CA ILE A 66 14.78 28.99 30.79
C ILE A 66 15.38 29.29 29.43
N ARG A 67 15.63 28.24 28.65
CA ARG A 67 16.06 28.32 27.25
C ARG A 67 14.88 28.01 26.35
N SER A 68 14.63 28.85 25.34
CA SER A 68 13.59 28.64 24.34
C SER A 68 14.18 28.25 22.99
N TYR A 69 13.58 27.27 22.33
CA TYR A 69 13.93 26.81 21.00
C TYR A 69 12.66 26.64 20.17
N VAL A 70 12.59 27.25 18.99
CA VAL A 70 11.49 27.09 18.05
C VAL A 70 11.92 26.13 16.96
N LYS A 71 11.23 25.00 16.87
CA LYS A 71 11.46 23.98 15.84
C LYS A 71 10.54 24.24 14.66
N GLN A 72 11.13 24.55 13.51
CA GLN A 72 10.38 24.66 12.26
C GLN A 72 9.94 23.27 11.78
N MET A 73 8.67 23.14 11.40
CA MET A 73 8.12 21.90 10.85
C MET A 73 8.43 21.79 9.35
N PRO A 74 8.66 20.57 8.82
CA PRO A 74 8.88 20.36 7.39
C PRO A 74 7.62 20.69 6.58
N VAL A 75 7.79 21.08 5.31
CA VAL A 75 6.67 21.26 4.38
C VAL A 75 6.01 19.90 4.13
N ARG A 76 4.68 19.87 4.10
CA ARG A 76 3.89 18.67 3.86
C ARG A 76 2.79 18.97 2.83
N ASP A 77 2.30 17.92 2.20
CA ASP A 77 1.09 17.94 1.37
C ASP A 77 -0.07 17.35 2.18
N THR A 78 -1.29 17.82 1.95
CA THR A 78 -2.50 17.30 2.62
C THR A 78 -3.09 16.18 1.77
N ARG A 79 -3.50 15.06 2.40
CA ARG A 79 -4.20 13.97 1.67
C ARG A 79 -5.51 14.45 1.02
N GLU A 80 -6.18 15.41 1.64
CA GLU A 80 -7.47 15.97 1.21
C GLU A 80 -7.36 16.90 0.00
N GLN A 81 -6.22 17.57 -0.16
CA GLN A 81 -5.98 18.55 -1.23
C GLN A 81 -4.63 18.28 -1.89
N PRO A 82 -4.56 17.35 -2.87
CA PRO A 82 -3.32 17.02 -3.53
C PRO A 82 -2.70 18.26 -4.19
N ARG A 83 -1.38 18.44 -4.02
CA ARG A 83 -0.58 19.60 -4.48
C ARG A 83 -0.76 20.89 -3.68
N HIS A 84 -1.36 20.82 -2.49
CA HIS A 84 -1.36 21.95 -1.56
C HIS A 84 -0.16 21.86 -0.62
N TRP A 85 0.98 22.39 -1.06
CA TRP A 85 2.18 22.43 -0.22
C TRP A 85 2.06 23.52 0.82
N PHE A 86 1.98 23.12 2.08
CA PHE A 86 1.94 24.04 3.20
C PHE A 86 2.96 23.64 4.26
N ARG A 87 3.34 24.61 5.08
CA ARG A 87 4.18 24.36 6.24
C ARG A 87 3.30 24.41 7.49
N PRO A 88 3.26 23.34 8.30
CA PRO A 88 2.58 23.39 9.59
C PRO A 88 3.21 24.43 10.52
N GLU A 89 2.45 24.84 11.53
CA GLU A 89 2.95 25.76 12.55
C GLU A 89 4.20 25.21 13.24
N SER A 90 5.11 26.12 13.59
CA SER A 90 6.35 25.76 14.28
C SER A 90 6.07 25.38 15.73
N GLN A 91 6.81 24.40 16.26
CA GLN A 91 6.66 23.93 17.63
C GLN A 91 7.67 24.61 18.54
N LYS A 92 7.21 25.23 19.63
CA LYS A 92 8.08 25.89 20.60
C LYS A 92 8.38 24.96 21.77
N TYR A 93 9.65 24.75 22.03
CA TYR A 93 10.15 24.02 23.18
C TYR A 93 10.84 24.97 24.14
N MET A 94 10.64 24.74 25.44
CA MET A 94 11.39 25.43 26.48
C MET A 94 12.03 24.43 27.42
N THR A 95 13.32 24.57 27.64
CA THR A 95 14.07 23.79 28.63
C THR A 95 14.30 24.65 29.86
N VAL A 96 13.82 24.19 31.01
CA VAL A 96 13.97 24.88 32.30
C VAL A 96 15.08 24.22 33.12
N GLU A 97 15.82 25.04 33.85
CA GLU A 97 16.76 24.64 34.90
C GLU A 97 16.04 24.80 36.24
N MET A 98 15.85 23.70 36.97
CA MET A 98 15.04 23.63 38.18
C MET A 98 15.92 23.50 39.42
N GLU A 99 15.38 23.91 40.58
CA GLU A 99 16.04 23.73 41.87
C GLU A 99 16.07 22.27 42.33
N GLN A 100 14.96 21.54 42.10
CA GLN A 100 14.82 20.14 42.49
C GLN A 100 15.00 19.23 41.28
N PRO A 101 15.70 18.08 41.43
CA PRO A 101 15.84 17.12 40.36
C PRO A 101 14.53 16.37 40.13
N PHE A 102 14.25 16.04 38.87
CA PHE A 102 13.13 15.21 38.47
C PHE A 102 13.63 14.11 37.53
N VAL A 103 13.25 12.87 37.84
CA VAL A 103 13.53 11.70 37.00
C VAL A 103 12.21 11.10 36.57
N TRP A 104 12.08 10.83 35.28
CA TRP A 104 10.89 10.19 34.75
C TRP A 104 10.80 8.74 35.25
N PRO A 105 9.58 8.25 35.53
CA PRO A 105 9.40 6.83 35.78
C PRO A 105 9.82 5.98 34.58
N GLU A 106 10.10 4.71 34.85
CA GLU A 106 10.34 3.72 33.82
C GLU A 106 9.14 3.61 32.87
N ILE A 107 9.41 3.25 31.61
CA ILE A 107 8.35 3.10 30.61
C ILE A 107 7.60 1.81 30.97
N PRO A 108 6.30 1.87 31.27
CA PRO A 108 5.52 0.64 31.48
C PRO A 108 5.38 -0.13 30.18
N ASP A 109 4.86 -1.36 30.24
CA ASP A 109 4.51 -2.10 29.04
C ASP A 109 3.50 -1.30 28.19
N LEU A 110 3.82 -1.08 26.92
CA LEU A 110 3.05 -0.21 26.00
C LEU A 110 2.06 -1.00 25.13
N GLU A 111 2.00 -2.33 25.24
CA GLU A 111 1.04 -3.15 24.50
C GLU A 111 -0.43 -2.68 24.67
N PRO A 112 -0.91 -2.31 25.87
CA PRO A 112 -2.28 -1.82 26.05
C PRO A 112 -2.58 -0.48 25.34
N TRP A 113 -1.56 0.27 24.95
CA TRP A 113 -1.69 1.56 24.27
C TRP A 113 -1.69 1.44 22.74
N GLY A 114 -1.90 0.24 22.18
CA GLY A 114 -2.16 0.03 20.75
C GLY A 114 -0.95 0.31 19.85
N GLN A 115 0.28 0.17 20.36
CA GLN A 115 1.48 0.44 19.56
C GLN A 115 1.60 -0.45 18.32
N ARG A 116 1.10 -1.69 18.40
CA ARG A 116 1.04 -2.61 17.27
C ARG A 116 0.08 -2.09 16.20
N GLU A 117 -1.16 -1.81 16.59
CA GLU A 117 -2.20 -1.30 15.68
C GLU A 117 -1.75 -0.03 14.94
N LYS A 118 -1.09 0.89 15.64
CA LYS A 118 -0.54 2.10 15.02
C LYS A 118 0.60 1.80 14.04
N GLN A 119 1.45 0.81 14.33
CA GLN A 119 2.51 0.40 13.41
C GLN A 119 1.91 -0.24 12.16
N ASP A 120 0.92 -1.11 12.34
CA ASP A 120 0.19 -1.77 11.26
C ASP A 120 -0.49 -0.73 10.36
N GLU A 121 -1.14 0.30 10.94
CA GLU A 121 -1.77 1.39 10.18
C GLU A 121 -0.74 2.19 9.37
N ILE A 122 0.43 2.49 9.95
CA ILE A 122 1.50 3.21 9.26
C ILE A 122 2.05 2.35 8.10
N GLU A 123 2.22 1.05 8.33
CA GLU A 123 2.71 0.11 7.32
C GLU A 123 1.70 -0.03 6.17
N GLU A 124 0.42 -0.18 6.49
CA GLU A 124 -0.66 -0.22 5.51
C GLU A 124 -0.78 1.09 4.72
N ALA A 125 -0.64 2.23 5.38
CA ALA A 125 -0.58 3.54 4.73
C ALA A 125 0.64 3.68 3.79
N SER A 126 1.78 3.06 4.14
CA SER A 126 2.95 3.02 3.26
C SER A 126 2.71 2.14 2.04
N ARG A 127 2.10 0.95 2.22
CA ARG A 127 1.76 0.02 1.15
C ARG A 127 0.76 0.64 0.16
N THR A 128 -0.29 1.28 0.66
CA THR A 128 -1.31 1.96 -0.17
C THR A 128 -0.73 3.14 -0.97
N ASN A 129 0.23 3.87 -0.42
CA ASN A 129 0.94 4.94 -1.12
C ASN A 129 2.03 4.44 -2.09
N GLY A 130 2.18 3.12 -2.29
CA GLY A 130 3.11 2.55 -3.26
C GLY A 130 4.58 2.58 -2.84
N ALA A 131 4.88 2.97 -1.61
CA ALA A 131 6.22 2.88 -1.04
C ALA A 131 6.49 1.43 -0.61
N MET A 132 6.87 0.57 -1.55
CA MET A 132 7.37 -0.76 -1.25
C MET A 132 8.75 -0.68 -0.60
N ASP A 133 8.91 -1.34 0.55
CA ASP A 133 10.22 -1.51 1.17
C ASP A 133 11.15 -2.33 0.25
N SER A 134 12.45 -2.11 0.41
CA SER A 134 13.48 -2.80 -0.35
C SER A 134 13.41 -4.32 -0.20
N ASN A 135 12.98 -4.81 0.97
CA ASN A 135 12.82 -6.23 1.23
C ASN A 135 11.58 -6.80 0.51
N ASP A 136 10.45 -6.09 0.57
CA ASP A 136 9.22 -6.46 -0.14
C ASP A 136 9.43 -6.58 -1.65
N LYS A 137 10.23 -5.66 -2.23
CA LYS A 137 10.61 -5.71 -3.65
C LYS A 137 11.39 -6.98 -3.99
N ARG A 138 12.31 -7.40 -3.11
CA ARG A 138 13.10 -8.64 -3.31
C ARG A 138 12.21 -9.87 -3.23
N GLU A 139 11.29 -9.90 -2.29
CA GLU A 139 10.38 -11.04 -2.12
C GLU A 139 9.38 -11.13 -3.29
N ALA A 140 8.82 -9.99 -3.72
CA ALA A 140 7.98 -9.91 -4.91
C ALA A 140 8.73 -10.41 -6.16
N ALA A 141 9.98 -10.00 -6.35
CA ALA A 141 10.83 -10.49 -7.44
C ALA A 141 11.08 -12.00 -7.37
N ARG A 142 11.26 -12.57 -6.16
CA ARG A 142 11.41 -14.02 -5.96
C ARG A 142 10.14 -14.77 -6.36
N LYS A 143 8.98 -14.31 -5.88
CA LYS A 143 7.67 -14.89 -6.23
C LYS A 143 7.39 -14.82 -7.73
N LEU A 144 7.71 -13.68 -8.37
CA LEU A 144 7.57 -13.51 -9.82
C LEU A 144 8.47 -14.49 -10.59
N ARG A 145 9.72 -14.68 -10.14
CA ARG A 145 10.65 -15.64 -10.73
C ARG A 145 10.11 -17.07 -10.63
N GLU A 146 9.54 -17.46 -9.50
CA GLU A 146 8.92 -18.77 -9.32
C GLU A 146 7.69 -18.96 -10.23
N GLN A 147 6.85 -17.93 -10.36
CA GLN A 147 5.70 -17.95 -11.27
C GLN A 147 6.15 -18.08 -12.74
N ALA A 148 7.14 -17.29 -13.17
CA ALA A 148 7.72 -17.36 -14.51
C ALA A 148 8.33 -18.75 -14.79
N LYS A 149 9.04 -19.31 -13.79
CA LYS A 149 9.58 -20.68 -13.87
C LYS A 149 8.46 -21.69 -14.10
N LYS A 150 7.38 -21.64 -13.31
CA LYS A 150 6.25 -22.56 -13.45
C LYS A 150 5.58 -22.48 -14.81
N LEU A 151 5.41 -21.28 -15.37
CA LEU A 151 4.83 -21.11 -16.71
C LEU A 151 5.73 -21.70 -17.80
N LEU A 152 7.03 -21.42 -17.76
CA LEU A 152 8.00 -21.93 -18.73
C LEU A 152 8.07 -23.46 -18.73
N TYR A 153 8.11 -24.08 -17.56
CA TYR A 153 8.16 -25.55 -17.46
C TYR A 153 6.80 -26.23 -17.70
N LYS A 154 5.68 -25.53 -17.53
CA LYS A 154 4.35 -26.05 -17.87
C LYS A 154 4.12 -26.08 -19.39
N ASP A 155 4.67 -25.12 -20.14
CA ASP A 155 4.57 -25.11 -21.60
C ASP A 155 5.47 -26.16 -22.29
N LEU A 156 6.56 -26.59 -21.64
CA LEU A 156 7.40 -27.69 -22.16
C LEU A 156 6.67 -29.04 -22.22
N GLY A 157 5.66 -29.27 -21.36
CA GLY A 157 4.84 -30.50 -21.39
C GLY A 157 3.83 -30.53 -22.55
N ARG A 158 3.31 -29.37 -22.98
CA ARG A 158 2.36 -29.26 -24.11
C ARG A 158 3.02 -29.31 -25.48
N HIS A 159 4.32 -29.00 -25.57
CA HIS A 159 5.04 -29.04 -26.84
C HIS A 159 5.21 -30.47 -27.37
N GLY A 160 5.27 -31.48 -26.49
CA GLY A 160 5.34 -32.89 -26.87
C GLY A 160 4.02 -33.42 -27.46
N GLU A 161 2.88 -33.08 -26.87
CA GLU A 161 1.55 -33.47 -27.38
C GLU A 161 1.23 -32.81 -28.72
N ARG A 162 1.65 -31.55 -28.92
CA ARG A 162 1.49 -30.85 -30.21
C ARG A 162 2.29 -31.48 -31.34
N SER A 163 3.46 -32.05 -31.04
CA SER A 163 4.32 -32.71 -32.03
C SER A 163 3.73 -34.04 -32.51
N GLN A 164 3.10 -34.80 -31.61
CA GLN A 164 2.46 -36.07 -31.93
C GLN A 164 1.18 -35.87 -32.75
N LEU A 165 0.36 -34.87 -32.39
CA LEU A 165 -0.83 -34.52 -33.19
C LEU A 165 -0.49 -34.00 -34.59
N SER A 166 0.62 -33.27 -34.76
CA SER A 166 1.04 -32.85 -36.10
C SER A 166 1.48 -34.03 -36.98
N GLU A 167 2.19 -35.01 -36.42
CA GLU A 167 2.62 -36.21 -37.17
C GLU A 167 1.44 -37.08 -37.60
N GLU A 168 0.40 -37.22 -36.77
CA GLU A 168 -0.81 -37.97 -37.13
C GLU A 168 -1.66 -37.27 -38.21
N VAL A 169 -1.76 -35.94 -38.16
CA VAL A 169 -2.51 -35.15 -39.16
C VAL A 169 -1.79 -35.14 -40.50
N ASP A 170 -0.46 -34.99 -40.50
CA ASP A 170 0.36 -35.02 -41.72
C ASP A 170 0.31 -36.41 -42.40
N ALA A 171 0.22 -37.50 -41.62
CA ALA A 171 0.06 -38.85 -42.15
C ALA A 171 -1.32 -39.04 -42.83
N GLN A 172 -2.40 -38.56 -42.20
CA GLN A 172 -3.77 -38.65 -42.76
C GLN A 172 -3.93 -37.83 -44.05
N ASP A 173 -3.33 -36.63 -44.11
CA ASP A 173 -3.38 -35.80 -45.31
C ASP A 173 -2.60 -36.43 -46.48
N SER A 174 -1.49 -37.14 -46.19
CA SER A 174 -0.72 -37.85 -47.22
C SER A 174 -1.47 -39.05 -47.82
N GLU A 175 -2.21 -39.81 -46.99
CA GLU A 175 -3.06 -40.91 -47.46
C GLU A 175 -4.25 -40.39 -48.29
N ALA A 176 -4.88 -39.30 -47.85
CA ALA A 176 -5.99 -38.67 -48.59
C ALA A 176 -5.54 -38.11 -49.95
N GLN A 177 -4.31 -37.58 -50.06
CA GLN A 177 -3.75 -37.13 -51.35
C GLN A 177 -3.50 -38.31 -52.30
N MET A 178 -2.97 -39.42 -51.79
CA MET A 178 -2.76 -40.64 -52.58
C MET A 178 -4.08 -41.25 -53.08
N GLU A 179 -5.15 -41.20 -52.29
CA GLU A 179 -6.48 -41.64 -52.73
C GLU A 179 -7.05 -40.74 -53.84
N ARG A 180 -6.96 -39.41 -53.69
CA ARG A 180 -7.41 -38.46 -54.72
C ARG A 180 -6.67 -38.67 -56.04
N GLU A 181 -5.36 -38.88 -56.02
CA GLU A 181 -4.61 -39.18 -57.24
C GLU A 181 -5.01 -40.51 -57.89
N ARG A 182 -5.32 -41.53 -57.08
CA ARG A 182 -5.81 -42.82 -57.59
C ARG A 182 -7.18 -42.66 -58.24
N GLU A 183 -8.07 -41.89 -57.62
CA GLU A 183 -9.38 -41.55 -58.18
C GLU A 183 -9.24 -40.76 -59.49
N GLU A 184 -8.38 -39.74 -59.54
CA GLU A 184 -8.13 -38.98 -60.77
C GLU A 184 -7.57 -39.83 -61.91
N ARG A 185 -6.64 -40.74 -61.61
CA ARG A 185 -6.13 -41.71 -62.61
C ARG A 185 -7.23 -42.65 -63.10
N MET A 186 -8.10 -43.10 -62.19
CA MET A 186 -9.25 -43.94 -62.54
C MET A 186 -10.24 -43.17 -63.43
N LEU A 187 -10.52 -41.90 -63.12
CA LEU A 187 -11.40 -41.02 -63.88
C LEU A 187 -10.81 -40.72 -65.27
N LYS A 188 -9.51 -40.44 -65.39
CA LYS A 188 -8.84 -40.25 -66.70
C LYS A 188 -8.89 -41.49 -67.59
N ARG A 189 -8.93 -42.69 -67.01
CA ARG A 189 -9.00 -43.96 -67.75
C ARG A 189 -10.42 -44.29 -68.24
N MET A 190 -11.44 -43.64 -67.69
CA MET A 190 -12.84 -43.90 -68.04
C MET A 190 -13.24 -43.15 -69.32
N SER A 191 -14.12 -43.75 -70.13
CA SER A 191 -14.67 -43.07 -71.31
C SER A 191 -15.62 -41.94 -70.89
N ARG A 192 -15.78 -40.92 -71.75
CA ARG A 192 -16.60 -39.72 -71.47
C ARG A 192 -18.06 -40.05 -71.07
N ILE A 193 -18.62 -41.15 -71.57
CA ILE A 193 -19.98 -41.60 -71.22
C ILE A 193 -20.03 -42.12 -69.78
N LYS A 194 -19.04 -42.90 -69.33
CA LYS A 194 -18.99 -43.43 -67.96
C LYS A 194 -18.74 -42.34 -66.92
N LEU A 195 -17.95 -41.33 -67.26
CA LEU A 195 -17.77 -40.14 -66.41
C LEU A 195 -19.09 -39.40 -66.23
N TRP A 196 -19.83 -39.21 -67.33
CA TRP A 196 -21.14 -38.56 -67.33
C TRP A 196 -22.20 -39.33 -66.53
N GLU A 197 -22.18 -40.68 -66.56
CA GLU A 197 -23.06 -41.49 -65.72
C GLU A 197 -22.72 -41.42 -64.22
N LYS A 198 -21.44 -41.36 -63.85
CA LYS A 198 -20.99 -41.29 -62.45
C LYS A 198 -21.31 -39.94 -61.79
N GLU A 199 -21.17 -38.84 -62.54
CA GLU A 199 -21.53 -37.48 -62.07
C GLU A 199 -23.04 -37.25 -61.98
N ARG A 200 -23.84 -38.17 -62.53
CA ARG A 200 -25.30 -38.15 -62.42
C ARG A 200 -25.69 -38.55 -61.00
N THR A 201 -25.45 -37.64 -60.06
CA THR A 201 -26.14 -37.65 -58.77
C THR A 201 -27.63 -37.62 -59.09
N GLY A 202 -28.31 -38.73 -58.80
CA GLY A 202 -29.72 -38.88 -59.05
C GLY A 202 -30.48 -37.82 -58.27
N LYS A 203 -30.80 -36.69 -58.91
CA LYS A 203 -31.91 -35.85 -58.46
C LYS A 203 -33.16 -36.70 -58.66
N THR A 204 -33.49 -37.49 -57.64
CA THR A 204 -34.81 -38.07 -57.48
C THR A 204 -35.76 -36.90 -57.29
N VAL A 205 -36.39 -36.44 -58.37
CA VAL A 205 -37.44 -35.43 -58.28
C VAL A 205 -38.64 -36.11 -57.60
N GLU A 206 -39.16 -35.51 -56.52
CA GLU A 206 -40.29 -36.03 -55.72
C GLU A 206 -41.57 -36.34 -56.54
N SER A 207 -41.62 -35.97 -57.82
CA SER A 207 -42.74 -36.24 -58.73
C SER A 207 -42.86 -37.68 -59.22
N ASP A 208 -41.89 -38.57 -58.96
CA ASP A 208 -41.97 -40.00 -59.37
C ASP A 208 -42.64 -40.92 -58.34
N ASN A 209 -43.10 -40.40 -57.20
CA ASN A 209 -43.80 -41.20 -56.19
C ASN A 209 -45.30 -41.32 -56.51
N ARG A 210 -45.63 -42.11 -57.53
CA ARG A 210 -47.01 -42.46 -57.98
C ARG A 210 -47.91 -43.15 -56.92
N LYS A 211 -47.44 -43.31 -55.68
CA LYS A 211 -48.14 -44.08 -54.62
C LYS A 211 -48.92 -43.21 -53.62
N HIS A 212 -48.99 -41.89 -53.78
CA HIS A 212 -49.64 -41.00 -52.79
C HIS A 212 -50.93 -40.31 -53.27
N TYR A 213 -51.37 -40.54 -54.51
CA TYR A 213 -52.65 -40.05 -55.02
C TYR A 213 -53.55 -41.21 -55.46
N ALA A 214 -54.01 -42.00 -54.50
CA ALA A 214 -55.15 -42.90 -54.72
C ALA A 214 -56.42 -42.19 -54.23
N ILE A 215 -57.18 -41.63 -55.16
CA ILE A 215 -58.53 -41.12 -54.91
C ILE A 215 -59.44 -42.35 -54.74
N LYS A 216 -60.05 -42.49 -53.55
CA LYS A 216 -61.09 -43.48 -53.28
C LYS A 216 -62.38 -43.04 -54.00
N ALA A 217 -62.88 -43.89 -54.90
CA ALA A 217 -64.28 -43.91 -55.31
C ALA A 217 -65.04 -44.94 -54.46
#